data_AF-A0A0D2BIQ7-F1
#
_entry.id   AF-A0A0D2BIQ7-F1
#
_cell.length_a   1.000
_cell.length_b   1.000
_cell.length_c   1.000
_cell.angle_alpha   90.00
_cell.angle_beta   90.00
_cell.angle_gamma   90.00
#
_symmetry.space_group_name_H-M   'P 1'
#
loop_
_entity.id
_entity.type
_entity.pdbx_description
1 polymer ?
#
loop_
_entity_poly.entity_id
_entity_poly.type
_entity_poly.pdbx_seq_one_letter_code
_entity_poly.pdbx_strand_id
1 'polypeptide(L)'
;MTFPNATIMSQKPRVIMSIEVMVNKVEHLAMELYGVHLETHQGLRYVYFPGGAKVLPNPIITLQGCQPGKISPIFGPETLNAITANPDYQDEVKQGYDCTDCVLMLISQAASDGATFLLSLAPMEGTEIKNRLYE
;
A
#
# COMPACT_ATOMS: atom_id res chain seq x y z
N MET A 1 -17.37 27.03 -19.97
CA MET A 1 -16.66 27.65 -18.84
C MET A 1 -15.84 26.57 -18.18
N THR A 2 -14.53 26.67 -18.25
CA THR A 2 -13.61 25.67 -17.68
C THR A 2 -12.93 26.34 -16.49
N PHE A 3 -13.24 25.88 -15.28
CA PHE A 3 -12.52 26.33 -14.10
C PHE A 3 -11.15 25.65 -14.08
N PRO A 4 -10.05 26.37 -13.81
CA PRO A 4 -8.76 25.74 -13.61
C PRO A 4 -8.87 24.83 -12.39
N ASN A 5 -8.70 23.52 -12.60
CA ASN A 5 -8.45 22.59 -11.50
C ASN A 5 -7.27 23.15 -10.71
N ALA A 6 -7.43 23.24 -9.40
CA ALA A 6 -6.38 23.59 -8.47
C ALA A 6 -5.33 22.46 -8.45
N THR A 7 -4.57 22.29 -9.53
CA THR A 7 -3.46 21.35 -9.64
C THR A 7 -2.18 21.95 -9.06
N ILE A 8 -2.31 22.77 -8.03
CA ILE A 8 -1.27 22.95 -7.03
C ILE A 8 -1.82 22.23 -5.80
N MET A 9 -1.84 20.89 -5.86
CA MET A 9 -2.04 20.08 -4.67
C MET A 9 -0.93 20.50 -3.70
N SER A 10 -1.25 21.35 -2.72
CA SER A 10 -0.42 21.47 -1.54
C SER A 10 -0.22 20.04 -1.04
N GLN A 11 0.99 19.50 -1.15
CA GLN A 11 1.28 18.18 -0.61
C GLN A 11 0.92 18.24 0.86
N LYS A 12 -0.18 17.57 1.23
CA LYS A 12 -0.59 17.48 2.62
C LYS A 12 0.59 16.85 3.37
N PRO A 13 0.96 17.41 4.53
CA PRO A 13 2.07 16.88 5.30
C PRO A 13 1.74 15.44 5.69
N ARG A 14 2.68 14.53 5.41
CA ARG A 14 2.58 13.11 5.71
C ARG A 14 3.95 12.54 6.06
N VAL A 15 3.95 11.46 6.82
CA VAL A 15 5.13 10.63 7.10
C VAL A 15 5.01 9.36 6.29
N ILE A 16 6.09 8.95 5.63
CA ILE A 16 6.14 7.65 4.94
C ILE A 16 6.92 6.67 5.80
N MET A 17 6.26 5.58 6.18
CA MET A 17 6.93 4.43 6.78
C MET A 17 7.15 3.36 5.70
N SER A 18 8.39 2.88 5.60
CA SER A 18 8.76 1.80 4.67
C SER A 18 8.99 0.51 5.45
N ILE A 19 8.36 -0.58 5.02
CA ILE A 19 8.52 -1.90 5.64
C ILE A 19 8.96 -2.90 4.56
N GLU A 20 10.10 -3.54 4.79
CA GLU A 20 10.57 -4.63 3.94
C GLU A 20 9.84 -5.94 4.25
N VAL A 21 9.45 -6.64 3.19
CA VAL A 21 8.75 -7.91 3.24
C VAL A 21 9.67 -8.99 2.72
N MET A 22 9.84 -10.04 3.52
CA MET A 22 10.59 -11.23 3.09
C MET A 22 9.92 -11.90 1.90
N VAL A 23 10.73 -12.44 0.99
CA VAL A 23 10.29 -13.10 -0.25
C VAL A 23 9.16 -14.12 -0.03
N ASN A 24 9.20 -14.90 1.04
CA ASN A 24 8.22 -15.96 1.34
C ASN A 24 6.88 -15.45 1.88
N LYS A 25 6.70 -14.13 2.01
CA LYS A 25 5.46 -13.49 2.49
C LYS A 25 4.78 -12.64 1.43
N VAL A 26 5.43 -12.40 0.29
CA VAL A 26 4.96 -11.48 -0.75
C VAL A 26 3.58 -11.90 -1.27
N GLU A 27 3.42 -13.15 -1.71
CA GLU A 27 2.17 -13.65 -2.28
C GLU A 27 1.02 -13.63 -1.27
N HIS A 28 1.30 -14.03 -0.02
CA HIS A 28 0.29 -14.04 1.03
C HIS A 28 -0.21 -12.64 1.37
N LEU A 29 0.68 -11.67 1.51
CA LEU A 29 0.30 -10.30 1.87
C LEU A 29 -0.38 -9.57 0.70
N ALA A 30 0.03 -9.84 -0.55
CA ALA A 30 -0.66 -9.33 -1.74
C ALA A 30 -2.12 -9.83 -1.80
N MET A 31 -2.35 -11.11 -1.50
CA MET A 31 -3.69 -11.69 -1.45
C MET A 31 -4.51 -11.10 -0.30
N GLU A 32 -3.97 -11.07 0.93
CA GLU A 32 -4.75 -10.65 2.11
C GLU A 32 -5.14 -9.17 2.10
N LEU A 33 -4.26 -8.29 1.61
CA LEU A 33 -4.48 -6.85 1.63
C LEU A 33 -5.18 -6.32 0.38
N TYR A 34 -4.93 -6.93 -0.78
CA TYR A 34 -5.41 -6.43 -2.08
C TYR A 34 -6.25 -7.44 -2.88
N GLY A 35 -6.39 -8.68 -2.42
CA GLY A 35 -7.06 -9.74 -3.20
C GLY A 35 -6.31 -10.12 -4.47
N VAL A 36 -5.00 -9.82 -4.54
CA VAL A 36 -4.19 -10.03 -5.75
C VAL A 36 -3.52 -11.39 -5.69
N HIS A 37 -3.82 -12.24 -6.68
CA HIS A 37 -3.19 -13.54 -6.84
C HIS A 37 -1.85 -13.39 -7.57
N LEU A 38 -0.78 -13.79 -6.89
CA LEU A 38 0.58 -13.82 -7.43
C LEU A 38 1.03 -15.26 -7.61
N GLU A 39 1.64 -15.57 -8.74
CA GLU A 39 2.35 -16.83 -8.93
C GLU A 39 3.75 -16.60 -9.46
N THR A 40 4.66 -17.49 -9.07
CA THR A 40 6.03 -17.52 -9.56
C THR A 40 6.18 -18.58 -10.65
N HIS A 41 6.68 -18.18 -11.82
CA HIS A 41 7.04 -19.07 -12.91
C HIS A 41 8.41 -18.71 -13.48
N GLN A 42 9.32 -19.69 -13.53
CA GLN A 42 10.69 -19.52 -14.05
C GLN A 42 11.46 -18.34 -13.41
N GLY A 43 11.28 -18.13 -12.10
CA GLY A 43 11.95 -17.06 -11.35
C GLY A 43 11.33 -15.67 -11.53
N LEU A 44 10.20 -15.56 -12.23
CA LEU A 44 9.45 -14.32 -12.40
C LEU A 44 8.11 -14.39 -11.68
N ARG A 45 7.68 -13.28 -11.07
CA ARG A 45 6.34 -13.12 -10.51
C ARG A 45 5.38 -12.58 -11.55
N TYR A 46 4.16 -13.09 -11.51
CA TYR A 46 3.06 -12.63 -12.35
C TYR A 46 1.85 -12.36 -11.47
N VAL A 47 1.13 -11.29 -11.78
CA VAL A 47 -0.24 -11.09 -11.30
C VAL A 47 -1.17 -11.89 -12.21
N TYR A 48 -1.98 -12.75 -11.61
CA TYR A 48 -2.94 -13.58 -12.31
C TYR A 48 -4.36 -13.06 -12.11
N PHE A 49 -5.08 -12.92 -13.22
CA PHE A 49 -6.47 -12.53 -13.22
C PHE A 49 -7.37 -13.75 -13.45
N PRO A 50 -8.62 -13.71 -12.95
CA PRO A 50 -9.65 -14.66 -13.36
C PRO A 50 -9.75 -14.71 -14.90
N GLY A 51 -9.77 -15.91 -15.47
CA GLY A 51 -9.77 -16.10 -16.93
C GLY A 51 -8.40 -16.29 -17.58
N GLY A 52 -7.32 -16.31 -16.79
CA GLY A 52 -5.99 -16.75 -17.25
C GLY A 52 -5.13 -15.65 -17.86
N ALA A 53 -5.64 -14.42 -17.96
CA ALA A 53 -4.81 -13.26 -18.27
C ALA A 53 -3.80 -13.03 -17.14
N LYS A 54 -2.59 -12.59 -17.49
CA LYS A 54 -1.53 -12.33 -16.53
C LYS A 54 -0.75 -11.06 -16.87
N VAL A 55 -0.27 -10.38 -15.82
CA VAL A 55 0.62 -9.23 -15.93
C VAL A 55 1.98 -9.61 -15.37
N LEU A 56 3.02 -9.40 -16.17
CA LEU A 56 4.41 -9.48 -15.74
C LEU A 56 4.85 -8.07 -15.32
N PRO A 57 5.23 -7.83 -14.06
CA PRO A 57 5.83 -6.57 -13.65
C PRO A 57 7.11 -6.29 -14.46
N ASN A 58 7.39 -5.02 -14.77
CA ASN A 58 8.64 -4.65 -15.45
C ASN A 58 9.08 -3.22 -15.07
N PRO A 59 10.08 -3.04 -14.17
CA PRO A 59 10.66 -4.06 -13.30
C PRO A 59 9.83 -4.29 -12.02
N ILE A 60 8.95 -3.35 -11.67
CA ILE A 60 8.18 -3.32 -10.43
C ILE A 60 6.72 -3.08 -10.76
N ILE A 61 5.82 -3.64 -9.97
CA ILE A 61 4.40 -3.29 -9.93
C ILE A 61 4.07 -2.71 -8.56
N THR A 62 3.14 -1.76 -8.53
CA THR A 62 2.60 -1.19 -7.30
C THR A 62 1.16 -1.67 -7.13
N LEU A 63 0.85 -2.30 -6.00
CA LEU A 63 -0.52 -2.57 -5.59
C LEU A 63 -1.04 -1.41 -4.73
N GLN A 64 -2.26 -0.98 -5.03
CA GLN A 64 -2.99 0.10 -4.33
C GLN A 64 -4.43 -0.36 -4.06
N GLY A 65 -5.22 0.43 -3.33
CA GLY A 65 -6.58 0.06 -2.95
C GLY A 65 -6.65 -1.02 -1.86
N CYS A 66 -5.86 -0.86 -0.78
CA CYS A 66 -5.94 -1.75 0.38
C CYS A 66 -7.28 -1.57 1.09
N GLN A 67 -7.89 -2.66 1.55
CA GLN A 67 -9.10 -2.59 2.36
C GLN A 67 -8.77 -2.16 3.80
N PRO A 68 -9.39 -1.10 4.36
CA PRO A 68 -9.05 -0.60 5.70
C PRO A 68 -9.20 -1.64 6.82
N GLY A 69 -10.20 -2.53 6.70
CA GLY A 69 -10.44 -3.62 7.66
C GLY A 69 -9.31 -4.67 7.70
N LYS A 70 -8.44 -4.72 6.69
CA LYS A 70 -7.30 -5.64 6.60
C LYS A 70 -6.01 -5.05 7.18
N ILE A 71 -5.95 -3.73 7.40
CA ILE A 71 -4.73 -3.04 7.86
C ILE A 71 -4.38 -3.42 9.30
N SER A 72 -5.33 -3.30 10.24
CA SER A 72 -5.06 -3.55 11.67
C SER A 72 -4.60 -4.99 11.98
N PRO A 73 -5.19 -6.05 11.36
CA PRO A 73 -4.68 -7.42 11.53
C PRO A 73 -3.21 -7.63 11.11
N ILE A 74 -2.70 -6.84 10.16
CA ILE A 74 -1.34 -7.00 9.62
C ILE A 74 -0.35 -6.03 10.27
N PHE A 75 -0.70 -4.76 10.41
CA PHE A 75 0.19 -3.70 10.87
C PHE A 75 -0.12 -3.20 12.29
N GLY A 76 -1.16 -3.73 12.93
CA GLY A 76 -1.61 -3.32 14.24
C GLY A 76 -2.52 -2.08 14.24
N PRO A 77 -3.22 -1.85 15.37
CA PRO A 77 -4.20 -0.78 15.50
C PRO A 77 -3.57 0.62 15.47
N GLU A 78 -2.34 0.77 15.94
CA GLU A 78 -1.64 2.07 15.95
C GLU A 78 -1.37 2.56 14.53
N THR A 79 -0.92 1.67 13.65
CA THR A 79 -0.73 1.97 12.23
C THR A 79 -2.05 2.32 11.54
N LEU A 80 -3.14 1.58 11.83
CA LEU A 80 -4.46 1.92 11.31
C LEU A 80 -4.90 3.32 11.78
N ASN A 81 -4.70 3.67 13.05
CA ASN A 81 -5.04 4.99 13.56
C ASN A 81 -4.24 6.09 12.82
N ALA A 82 -2.94 5.88 12.61
CA ALA A 82 -2.09 6.83 11.90
C ALA A 82 -2.47 6.98 10.41
N ILE A 83 -2.91 5.90 9.76
CA ILE A 83 -3.43 5.92 8.38
C ILE A 83 -4.79 6.63 8.33
N THR A 84 -5.70 6.32 9.24
CA THR A 84 -7.04 6.92 9.23
C THR A 84 -7.00 8.40 9.60
N ALA A 85 -6.05 8.85 10.42
CA ALA A 85 -5.81 10.27 10.67
C ALA A 85 -5.24 11.03 9.45
N ASN A 86 -4.76 10.32 8.41
CA ASN A 86 -4.16 10.93 7.24
C ASN A 86 -5.22 11.71 6.43
N PRO A 87 -4.96 12.97 6.05
CA PRO A 87 -5.89 13.74 5.22
C PRO A 87 -6.21 13.13 3.86
N ASP A 88 -5.34 12.28 3.30
CA ASP A 88 -5.62 11.57 2.04
C ASP A 88 -6.66 10.47 2.26
N TYR A 89 -6.51 9.65 3.31
CA TYR A 89 -7.54 8.67 3.72
C TYR A 89 -8.89 9.34 3.98
N GLN A 90 -8.90 10.47 4.68
CA GLN A 90 -10.14 11.21 4.95
C GLN A 90 -10.82 11.71 3.67
N ASP A 91 -10.07 12.04 2.64
CA ASP A 91 -10.64 12.46 1.36
C ASP A 91 -11.13 11.29 0.51
N GLU A 92 -10.47 10.13 0.58
CA GLU A 92 -10.95 8.87 -0.03
C GLU A 92 -12.31 8.47 0.58
N VAL A 93 -12.44 8.54 1.91
CA VAL A 93 -13.71 8.28 2.61
C VAL A 93 -14.80 9.28 2.18
N LYS A 94 -14.48 10.58 2.08
CA LYS A 94 -15.45 11.59 1.60
C LYS A 94 -15.89 11.35 0.16
N GLN A 95 -15.01 10.78 -0.67
CA GLN A 95 -15.32 10.40 -2.06
C GLN A 95 -16.09 9.08 -2.15
N GLY A 96 -16.30 8.39 -1.04
CA GLY A 96 -17.05 7.14 -0.97
C GLY A 96 -16.25 5.92 -1.39
N TYR A 97 -14.91 5.99 -1.38
CA TYR A 97 -14.08 4.82 -1.60
C TYR A 97 -14.12 3.88 -0.39
N ASP A 98 -14.19 2.57 -0.67
CA ASP A 98 -14.16 1.48 0.30
C ASP A 98 -12.73 0.92 0.52
N CYS A 99 -11.79 1.42 -0.27
CA CYS A 99 -10.37 1.10 -0.23
C CYS A 99 -9.52 2.37 -0.06
N THR A 100 -8.24 2.19 0.29
CA THR A 100 -7.29 3.29 0.48
C THR A 100 -5.97 3.05 -0.24
N ASP A 101 -5.43 4.13 -0.82
CA ASP A 101 -4.10 4.17 -1.41
C ASP A 101 -3.03 4.61 -0.41
N CYS A 102 -3.39 4.82 0.86
CA CYS A 102 -2.44 5.09 1.93
C CYS A 102 -1.54 3.89 2.26
N VAL A 103 -1.83 2.71 1.71
CA VAL A 103 -1.04 1.48 1.88
C VAL A 103 -0.67 0.94 0.50
N LEU A 104 0.58 1.14 0.11
CA LEU A 104 1.12 0.68 -1.17
C LEU A 104 2.02 -0.53 -0.97
N MET A 105 1.99 -1.48 -1.90
CA MET A 105 2.93 -2.59 -1.94
C MET A 105 3.70 -2.58 -3.26
N LEU A 106 5.01 -2.42 -3.19
CA LEU A 106 5.90 -2.45 -4.34
C LEU A 106 6.51 -3.83 -4.47
N ILE A 107 6.31 -4.47 -5.62
CA ILE A 107 6.70 -5.86 -5.86
C ILE A 107 7.60 -5.92 -7.10
N SER A 108 8.80 -6.45 -6.93
CA SER A 108 9.73 -6.74 -8.04
C SER A 108 9.24 -7.91 -8.89
N GLN A 109 9.55 -7.87 -10.19
CA GLN A 109 9.34 -8.98 -11.11
C GLN A 109 10.14 -10.23 -10.71
N ALA A 110 11.29 -10.07 -10.06
CA ALA A 110 12.17 -11.19 -9.76
C ALA A 110 11.72 -11.91 -8.50
N ALA A 111 11.42 -13.21 -8.62
CA ALA A 111 10.91 -14.03 -7.53
C ALA A 111 11.90 -14.22 -6.35
N SER A 112 13.17 -13.85 -6.54
CA SER A 112 14.18 -13.81 -5.49
C SER A 112 14.03 -12.64 -4.53
N ASP A 113 13.35 -11.57 -4.95
CA ASP A 113 13.37 -10.30 -4.23
C ASP A 113 12.25 -10.23 -3.20
N GLY A 114 12.39 -9.40 -2.18
CA GLY A 114 11.27 -9.09 -1.29
C GLY A 114 10.20 -8.20 -1.95
N ALA A 115 9.34 -7.65 -1.10
CA ALA A 115 8.50 -6.51 -1.45
C ALA A 115 8.70 -5.38 -0.44
N THR A 116 8.17 -4.20 -0.73
CA THR A 116 8.20 -3.07 0.19
C THR A 116 6.80 -2.51 0.35
N PHE A 117 6.34 -2.40 1.59
CA PHE A 117 5.17 -1.58 1.90
C PHE A 117 5.59 -0.13 2.10
N LEU A 118 4.84 0.80 1.51
CA LEU A 118 4.90 2.22 1.83
C LEU A 118 3.58 2.62 2.46
N LEU A 119 3.65 3.02 3.74
CA LEU A 119 2.48 3.46 4.49
C LEU A 119 2.52 4.98 4.62
N SER A 120 1.44 5.62 4.17
CA SER A 120 1.22 7.06 4.28
C SER A 120 0.52 7.37 5.60
N LEU A 121 1.26 7.93 6.54
CA LEU A 121 0.79 8.20 7.91
C LEU A 121 0.58 9.70 8.14
N ALA A 122 -0.37 10.03 8.99
CA ALA A 122 -0.48 11.38 9.55
C ALA A 122 0.82 11.75 10.32
N PRO A 123 1.30 13.01 10.23
CA PRO A 123 2.61 13.37 10.78
C PRO A 123 2.79 13.12 12.28
N MET A 124 1.76 13.42 13.08
CA MET A 124 1.84 13.31 14.54
C MET A 124 1.90 11.84 14.95
N GLU A 125 0.92 11.05 14.53
CA GLU A 125 0.79 9.62 14.82
C GLU A 125 1.97 8.83 14.22
N GLY A 126 2.40 9.18 13.01
CA GLY A 126 3.57 8.58 12.37
C GLY A 126 4.86 8.85 13.15
N THR A 127 5.00 10.02 13.75
CA THR A 127 6.15 10.34 14.62
C THR A 127 6.09 9.55 15.92
N GLU A 128 4.91 9.39 16.52
CA GLU A 128 4.72 8.56 17.72
C GLU A 128 5.10 7.10 17.47
N ILE A 129 4.68 6.54 16.33
CA ILE A 129 5.06 5.17 15.92
C ILE A 129 6.59 5.08 15.77
N LYS A 130 7.21 6.04 15.07
CA LYS A 130 8.67 6.08 14.88
C LYS A 130 9.39 6.10 16.23
N ASN A 131 8.96 6.93 17.18
CA ASN A 131 9.59 6.99 18.50
C ASN A 131 9.45 5.64 19.23
N ARG A 132 8.28 4.99 19.21
CA ARG A 132 8.10 3.67 19.86
C ARG A 132 8.95 2.55 19.29
N LEU A 133 9.27 2.61 17.99
CA LEU A 133 10.02 1.55 17.31
C LEU A 133 11.55 1.72 17.42
N TYR A 134 12.03 2.95 17.60
CA TYR A 134 13.45 3.27 17.47
C TYR A 134 14.05 4.06 18.64
N GLU A 135 13.24 4.53 19.59
CA GLU A 135 13.67 5.25 20.80
C GLU A 135 13.27 4.47 22.06
#